data_AF-A0A7C5AM07-F1
#
_entry.id   AF-A0A7C5AM07-F1
#
_cell.length_a   1.000
_cell.length_b   1.000
_cell.length_c   1.000
_cell.angle_alpha   90.00
_cell.angle_beta   90.00
_cell.angle_gamma   90.00
#
_symmetry.space_group_name_H-M   'P 1'
#
loop_
_entity.id
_entity.type
_entity.pdbx_description
1 polymer ?
#
loop_
_entity_poly.entity_id
_entity_poly.type
_entity_poly.pdbx_seq_one_letter_code
_entity_poly.pdbx_strand_id
1 'polypeptide(L)'
;MPELLCPLPLKTLLACTDESPASQGVLRAALDLGRACRAQVCLLYVMELLPFMEYGQPDALGFPPPLIQDYQEVRESALRLQLKKREEIAAQEGVQLQGRLQVGGPVYAEILAVAEELRPDLIIMGRRGMSGLERLLVGSVTARVIGHTGVMVLVVPRNAVLGFDRMLLAYDGSSASEAAAEVALKIAQQTGGQLNLITVCHEDLEPAKAKALARDLAEEARRRQVELITLTPHGRPERSIIEVAIHREPQLIILGSHGRTGLKRLLLGSVAERVIGQAPCPVLVVKQQK
;
A
#
# COMPACT_ATOMS: atom_id res chain seq x y z
N MET A 1 14.07 17.15 8.65
CA MET A 1 13.21 16.13 9.30
C MET A 1 14.13 15.01 9.77
N PRO A 2 13.89 14.36 10.92
CA PRO A 2 14.69 13.21 11.32
C PRO A 2 14.66 12.15 10.22
N GLU A 3 15.80 11.49 9.97
CA GLU A 3 15.88 10.42 8.98
C GLU A 3 15.01 9.24 9.43
N LEU A 4 14.24 8.69 8.48
CA LEU A 4 13.40 7.53 8.69
C LEU A 4 14.30 6.31 8.99
N LEU A 5 14.05 5.61 10.10
CA LEU A 5 14.69 4.31 10.35
C LEU A 5 14.08 3.23 9.45
N CYS A 6 14.90 2.31 8.99
CA CYS A 6 14.43 1.19 8.18
C CYS A 6 13.50 0.28 9.01
N PRO A 7 12.20 0.16 8.66
CA PRO A 7 11.23 -0.53 9.51
C PRO A 7 11.34 -2.06 9.46
N LEU A 8 11.86 -2.59 8.36
CA LEU A 8 11.97 -4.02 8.04
C LEU A 8 13.17 -4.17 7.09
N PRO A 9 13.84 -5.33 7.00
CA PRO A 9 14.98 -5.54 6.10
C PRO A 9 14.56 -5.62 4.61
N LEU A 10 13.98 -4.54 4.08
CA LEU A 10 13.51 -4.42 2.70
C LEU A 10 14.72 -4.23 1.77
N LYS A 11 14.82 -5.05 0.73
CA LYS A 11 15.87 -5.00 -0.29
C LYS A 11 15.33 -4.47 -1.61
N THR A 12 14.09 -4.79 -1.95
CA THR A 12 13.49 -4.42 -3.23
C THR A 12 12.08 -3.87 -3.05
N LEU A 13 11.85 -2.66 -3.56
CA LEU A 13 10.57 -1.95 -3.50
C LEU A 13 10.00 -1.79 -4.92
N LEU A 14 8.71 -2.06 -5.09
CA LEU A 14 7.98 -1.75 -6.32
C LEU A 14 7.04 -0.57 -6.08
N ALA A 15 7.38 0.61 -6.59
CA ALA A 15 6.58 1.82 -6.44
C ALA A 15 5.76 2.08 -7.71
N CYS A 16 4.43 2.06 -7.60
CA CYS A 16 3.53 2.22 -8.74
C CYS A 16 3.04 3.68 -8.84
N THR A 17 3.34 4.35 -9.96
CA THR A 17 2.97 5.75 -10.23
C THR A 17 2.15 5.85 -11.50
N ASP A 18 1.19 6.77 -11.51
CA ASP A 18 0.49 7.22 -12.73
C ASP A 18 0.91 8.65 -13.11
N GLU A 19 2.00 9.16 -12.51
CA GLU A 19 2.49 10.55 -12.56
C GLU A 19 1.42 11.62 -12.24
N SER A 20 0.27 11.21 -11.69
CA SER A 20 -0.75 12.14 -11.24
C SER A 20 -0.32 12.81 -9.95
N PRO A 21 -0.88 13.98 -9.61
CA PRO A 21 -0.66 14.59 -8.31
C PRO A 21 -1.03 13.66 -7.15
N ALA A 22 -1.95 12.72 -7.33
CA ALA A 22 -2.36 11.76 -6.30
C ALA A 22 -1.27 10.72 -5.96
N SER A 23 -0.39 10.42 -6.91
CA SER A 23 0.73 9.47 -6.75
C SER A 23 1.99 10.10 -6.14
N GLN A 24 2.03 11.41 -5.89
CA GLN A 24 3.20 12.08 -5.30
C GLN A 24 3.63 11.48 -3.95
N GLY A 25 2.68 11.01 -3.13
CA GLY A 25 2.98 10.33 -1.88
C GLY A 25 3.74 9.01 -2.07
N VAL A 26 3.52 8.32 -3.20
CA VAL A 26 4.20 7.07 -3.55
C VAL A 26 5.69 7.32 -3.76
N LEU A 27 6.04 8.30 -4.61
CA LEU A 27 7.44 8.61 -4.88
C LEU A 27 8.17 9.01 -3.61
N ARG A 28 7.55 9.85 -2.77
CA ARG A 28 8.13 10.26 -1.49
C ARG A 28 8.39 9.07 -0.58
N ALA A 29 7.39 8.23 -0.34
CA ALA A 29 7.55 7.04 0.49
C ALA A 29 8.58 6.05 -0.07
N ALA A 30 8.67 5.91 -1.40
CA ALA A 30 9.64 5.05 -2.06
C ALA A 30 11.08 5.57 -1.89
N LEU A 31 11.30 6.88 -1.99
CA LEU A 31 12.61 7.50 -1.73
C LEU A 31 12.98 7.41 -0.25
N ASP A 32 12.04 7.68 0.66
CA ASP A 32 12.28 7.62 2.10
C ASP A 32 12.66 6.20 2.54
N LEU A 33 11.90 5.18 2.10
CA LEU A 33 12.21 3.77 2.38
C LEU A 33 13.45 3.28 1.64
N GLY A 34 13.64 3.69 0.38
CA GLY A 34 14.81 3.35 -0.42
C GLY A 34 16.10 3.82 0.24
N ARG A 35 16.10 5.04 0.79
CA ARG A 35 17.21 5.60 1.57
C ARG A 35 17.39 4.89 2.91
N ALA A 36 16.32 4.81 3.70
CA ALA A 36 16.35 4.24 5.05
C ALA A 36 16.87 2.79 5.05
N CYS A 37 16.38 1.98 4.11
CA CYS A 37 16.70 0.56 4.01
C CYS A 37 17.83 0.24 3.04
N ARG A 38 18.37 1.23 2.31
CA ARG A 38 19.28 1.02 1.18
C ARG A 38 18.71 0.03 0.16
N ALA A 39 17.41 0.11 -0.07
CA ALA A 39 16.66 -0.77 -0.94
C ALA A 39 16.73 -0.28 -2.40
N GLN A 40 16.70 -1.22 -3.33
CA GLN A 40 16.48 -0.93 -4.75
C GLN A 40 15.01 -0.59 -4.97
N VAL A 41 14.75 0.50 -5.69
CA VAL A 41 13.41 0.99 -5.98
C VAL A 41 13.14 0.84 -7.47
N CYS A 42 12.16 0.01 -7.83
CA CYS A 42 11.59 0.00 -9.17
C CYS A 42 10.40 0.95 -9.21
N LEU A 43 10.53 2.10 -9.86
CA LEU A 43 9.43 3.04 -10.13
C LEU A 43 8.71 2.62 -11.41
N LEU A 44 7.55 1.97 -11.25
CA LEU A 44 6.75 1.42 -12.33
C LEU A 44 5.67 2.42 -12.77
N TYR A 45 5.67 2.73 -14.06
CA TYR A 45 4.52 3.34 -14.75
C TYR A 45 3.93 2.31 -15.71
N VAL A 46 2.62 2.08 -15.65
CA VAL A 46 1.91 1.24 -16.61
C VAL A 46 1.13 2.11 -17.59
N MET A 47 1.45 1.99 -18.86
CA MET A 47 0.70 2.59 -19.96
C MET A 47 -0.26 1.56 -20.52
N GLU A 48 -1.55 1.74 -20.23
CA GLU A 48 -2.61 0.95 -20.85
C GLU A 48 -2.73 1.31 -22.34
N LEU A 49 -2.83 0.28 -23.18
CA LEU A 49 -3.12 0.45 -24.59
C LEU A 49 -4.52 1.04 -24.76
N LEU A 50 -4.69 1.95 -25.73
CA LEU A 50 -6.00 2.53 -26.01
C LEU A 50 -7.00 1.40 -26.34
N PRO A 51 -8.20 1.38 -25.71
CA PRO A 51 -9.18 0.28 -25.84
C PRO A 51 -9.61 -0.05 -27.28
N PHE A 52 -9.41 0.88 -28.21
CA PHE A 52 -9.83 0.74 -29.61
C PHE A 52 -9.02 -0.32 -30.38
N MET A 53 -7.87 -0.74 -29.84
CA MET A 53 -7.04 -1.80 -30.43
C MET A 53 -7.63 -3.20 -30.22
N GLU A 54 -8.47 -3.41 -29.20
CA GLU A 54 -9.15 -4.70 -28.94
C GLU A 54 -10.38 -4.91 -29.84
N TYR A 55 -10.94 -3.85 -30.41
CA TYR A 55 -12.17 -3.87 -31.21
C TYR A 55 -11.93 -3.85 -32.73
N GLY A 56 -10.77 -4.28 -33.24
CA GLY A 56 -10.58 -4.66 -34.65
C GLY A 56 -10.99 -3.66 -35.75
N GLN A 57 -11.31 -2.41 -35.44
CA GLN A 57 -11.67 -1.35 -36.40
C GLN A 57 -10.93 -0.06 -36.05
N PRO A 58 -9.73 0.14 -36.62
CA PRO A 58 -8.99 1.40 -36.55
C PRO A 58 -9.83 2.60 -37.04
N ASP A 59 -10.78 2.32 -37.94
CA ASP A 59 -11.58 3.32 -38.65
C ASP A 59 -12.75 3.89 -37.82
N ALA A 60 -13.10 3.29 -36.68
CA ALA A 60 -14.30 3.67 -35.91
C ALA A 60 -14.25 5.10 -35.31
N LEU A 61 -13.05 5.70 -35.25
CA LEU A 61 -12.83 7.08 -34.80
C LEU A 61 -12.19 7.99 -35.88
N GLY A 62 -11.94 7.45 -37.09
CA GLY A 62 -11.33 8.20 -38.19
C GLY A 62 -9.84 8.52 -38.04
N PHE A 63 -9.09 7.79 -37.19
CA PHE A 63 -7.63 7.95 -37.07
C PHE A 63 -6.89 6.93 -37.94
N PRO A 64 -6.01 7.37 -38.87
CA PRO A 64 -5.14 6.46 -39.61
C PRO A 64 -4.22 5.64 -38.67
N PRO A 65 -4.01 4.33 -38.90
CA PRO A 65 -3.10 3.52 -38.09
C PRO A 65 -1.68 4.11 -37.87
N PRO A 66 -1.03 4.77 -38.86
CA PRO A 66 0.26 5.42 -38.64
C PRO A 66 0.22 6.51 -37.56
N LEU A 67 -0.87 7.30 -37.51
CA LEU A 67 -1.06 8.36 -36.52
C LEU A 67 -1.20 7.81 -35.08
N ILE A 68 -1.77 6.61 -34.92
CA ILE A 68 -1.90 5.95 -33.61
C ILE A 68 -0.54 5.45 -33.14
N GLN A 69 0.26 4.84 -34.02
CA GLN A 69 1.61 4.38 -33.72
C GLN A 69 2.52 5.55 -33.34
N ASP A 70 2.53 6.62 -34.15
CA ASP A 70 3.29 7.83 -33.87
C ASP A 70 2.90 8.44 -32.50
N TYR A 71 1.61 8.46 -32.17
CA TYR A 71 1.14 8.97 -30.88
C TYR A 71 1.60 8.11 -29.70
N GLN A 72 1.56 6.78 -29.84
CA GLN A 72 2.04 5.86 -28.82
C GLN A 72 3.56 6.02 -28.60
N GLU A 73 4.34 6.06 -29.68
CA GLU A 73 5.80 6.24 -29.60
C GLU A 73 6.21 7.56 -28.94
N VAL A 74 5.52 8.65 -29.28
CA VAL A 74 5.74 9.96 -28.64
C VAL A 74 5.39 9.90 -27.16
N ARG A 75 4.27 9.27 -26.79
CA ARG A 75 3.84 9.13 -25.40
C ARG A 75 4.82 8.26 -24.60
N GLU A 76 5.26 7.12 -25.13
CA GLU A 76 6.28 6.28 -24.50
C GLU A 76 7.59 7.04 -24.29
N SER A 77 8.04 7.77 -25.30
CA SER A 77 9.29 8.54 -25.24
C SER A 77 9.23 9.61 -24.16
N ALA A 78 8.09 10.31 -24.05
CA ALA A 78 7.86 11.29 -22.99
C ALA A 78 7.87 10.65 -21.59
N LEU A 79 7.20 9.51 -21.43
CA LEU A 79 7.16 8.77 -20.16
C LEU A 79 8.55 8.24 -19.76
N ARG A 80 9.30 7.67 -20.71
CA ARG A 80 10.69 7.22 -20.47
C ARG A 80 11.58 8.38 -20.02
N LEU A 81 11.45 9.55 -20.63
CA LEU A 81 12.20 10.73 -20.22
C LEU A 81 11.82 11.20 -18.81
N GLN A 82 10.54 11.15 -18.45
CA GLN A 82 10.09 11.48 -17.10
C GLN A 82 10.68 10.51 -16.06
N LEU A 83 10.63 9.21 -16.34
CA LEU A 83 11.21 8.19 -15.47
C LEU A 83 12.73 8.40 -15.29
N LYS A 84 13.48 8.65 -16.36
CA LYS A 84 14.92 8.97 -16.27
C LYS A 84 15.21 10.18 -15.38
N LYS A 85 14.41 11.24 -15.49
CA LYS A 85 14.55 12.41 -14.60
C LYS A 85 14.35 12.04 -13.13
N ARG A 86 13.44 11.10 -12.82
CA ARG A 86 13.26 10.59 -11.45
C ARG A 86 14.47 9.80 -10.97
N GLU A 87 15.07 8.98 -11.83
CA GLU A 87 16.31 8.25 -11.51
C GLU A 87 17.45 9.22 -11.16
N GLU A 88 17.65 10.27 -11.97
CA GLU A 88 18.68 11.28 -11.75
C GLU A 88 18.50 12.01 -10.42
N ILE A 89 17.27 12.45 -10.11
CA ILE A 89 16.94 13.10 -8.83
C ILE A 89 17.16 12.14 -7.65
N ALA A 90 16.70 10.90 -7.77
CA ALA A 90 16.88 9.89 -6.72
C ALA A 90 18.36 9.59 -6.47
N ALA A 91 19.18 9.52 -7.52
CA ALA A 91 20.61 9.30 -7.41
C ALA A 91 21.32 10.46 -6.67
N GLN A 92 20.92 11.72 -6.91
CA GLN A 92 21.42 12.87 -6.15
C GLN A 92 21.06 12.78 -4.67
N GLU A 93 19.96 12.12 -4.34
CA GLU A 93 19.49 11.85 -2.99
C GLU A 93 20.00 10.53 -2.38
N GLY A 94 20.92 9.83 -3.08
CA GLY A 94 21.55 8.59 -2.62
C GLY A 94 20.66 7.34 -2.70
N VAL A 95 19.59 7.35 -3.49
CA VAL A 95 18.64 6.23 -3.63
C VAL A 95 18.84 5.51 -4.97
N GLN A 96 18.90 4.17 -4.92
CA GLN A 96 18.96 3.32 -6.12
C GLN A 96 17.56 3.18 -6.72
N LEU A 97 17.16 4.14 -7.57
CA LEU A 97 15.87 4.12 -8.27
C LEU A 97 16.06 3.80 -9.75
N GLN A 98 15.32 2.82 -10.24
CA GLN A 98 15.19 2.48 -11.65
C GLN A 98 13.75 2.69 -12.10
N GLY A 99 13.56 3.46 -13.16
CA GLY A 99 12.28 3.66 -13.82
C GLY A 99 11.97 2.54 -14.80
N ARG A 100 10.77 1.98 -14.71
CA ARG A 100 10.25 0.96 -15.63
C ARG A 100 8.94 1.43 -16.24
N LEU A 101 8.90 1.47 -17.57
CA LEU A 101 7.68 1.66 -18.35
C LEU A 101 7.18 0.29 -18.79
N GLN A 102 5.97 -0.09 -18.39
CA GLN A 102 5.29 -1.30 -18.83
C GLN A 102 4.11 -0.90 -19.72
N VAL A 103 4.02 -1.51 -20.90
CA VAL A 103 2.96 -1.21 -21.89
C VAL A 103 2.17 -2.48 -22.10
N GLY A 104 0.85 -2.42 -21.97
CA GLY A 104 0.05 -3.62 -22.09
C GLY A 104 -1.40 -3.45 -21.69
N GLY A 105 -1.93 -4.53 -21.11
CA GLY A 105 -3.33 -4.68 -20.77
C GLY A 105 -3.72 -3.91 -19.49
N PRO A 106 -4.72 -4.40 -18.74
CA PRO A 106 -5.22 -3.71 -17.56
C PRO A 106 -4.12 -3.43 -16.54
N VAL A 107 -4.03 -2.18 -16.05
CA VAL A 107 -2.96 -1.69 -15.17
C VAL A 107 -2.62 -2.63 -14.00
N TYR A 108 -3.64 -3.15 -13.32
CA TYR A 108 -3.43 -4.02 -12.16
C TYR A 108 -2.76 -5.36 -12.53
N ALA A 109 -3.03 -5.90 -13.71
CA ALA A 109 -2.46 -7.16 -14.18
C ALA A 109 -0.97 -6.99 -14.52
N GLU A 110 -0.62 -5.89 -15.17
CA GLU A 110 0.77 -5.52 -15.46
C GLU A 110 1.58 -5.29 -14.17
N ILE A 111 1.00 -4.63 -13.16
CA ILE A 111 1.63 -4.47 -11.84
C ILE A 111 1.91 -5.84 -11.20
N LEU A 112 0.94 -6.77 -11.25
CA LEU A 112 1.11 -8.10 -10.70
C LEU A 112 2.17 -8.91 -11.45
N ALA A 113 2.21 -8.82 -12.78
CA ALA A 113 3.24 -9.47 -13.60
C ALA A 113 4.65 -8.96 -13.25
N VAL A 114 4.83 -7.65 -13.13
CA VAL A 114 6.10 -7.06 -12.70
C VAL A 114 6.44 -7.48 -11.26
N ALA A 115 5.46 -7.56 -10.36
CA ALA A 115 5.69 -8.02 -8.99
C ALA A 115 6.10 -9.49 -8.92
N GLU A 116 5.55 -10.36 -9.78
CA GLU A 116 5.96 -11.77 -9.87
C GLU A 116 7.38 -11.95 -10.41
N GLU A 117 7.77 -11.12 -11.38
CA GLU A 117 9.11 -11.07 -11.95
C GLU A 117 10.14 -10.54 -10.94
N LEU A 118 9.88 -9.37 -10.36
CA LEU A 118 10.80 -8.66 -9.48
C LEU A 118 10.86 -9.27 -8.06
N ARG A 119 9.77 -9.90 -7.61
CA ARG A 119 9.58 -10.39 -6.24
C ARG A 119 9.94 -9.34 -5.18
N PRO A 120 9.32 -8.14 -5.22
CA PRO A 120 9.63 -7.08 -4.27
C PRO A 120 9.21 -7.49 -2.84
N ASP A 121 9.87 -6.93 -1.84
CA ASP A 121 9.50 -7.09 -0.43
C ASP A 121 8.26 -6.26 -0.08
N LEU A 122 8.04 -5.17 -0.83
CA LEU A 122 6.93 -4.23 -0.63
C LEU A 122 6.48 -3.61 -1.96
N ILE A 123 5.17 -3.58 -2.20
CA ILE A 123 4.55 -2.79 -3.26
C ILE A 123 4.05 -1.47 -2.64
N ILE A 124 4.40 -0.34 -3.21
CA ILE A 124 3.96 0.99 -2.78
C ILE A 124 3.00 1.55 -3.84
N MET A 125 1.80 1.93 -3.42
CA MET A 125 0.77 2.43 -4.32
C MET A 125 0.06 3.65 -3.77
N GLY A 126 -0.48 4.47 -4.67
CA GLY A 126 -1.39 5.54 -4.28
C GLY A 126 -2.73 4.97 -3.83
N ARG A 127 -3.44 5.71 -2.97
CA ARG A 127 -4.84 5.38 -2.64
C ARG A 127 -5.75 5.47 -3.87
N ARG A 128 -5.44 6.36 -4.80
CA ARG A 128 -6.21 6.66 -6.03
C ARG A 128 -5.28 7.04 -7.17
N GLY A 129 -5.77 6.83 -8.39
CA GLY A 129 -5.18 7.37 -9.62
C GLY A 129 -6.07 8.43 -10.28
N MET A 130 -5.78 8.72 -11.55
CA MET A 130 -6.38 9.80 -12.34
C MET A 130 -7.92 9.80 -12.45
N SER A 131 -8.60 8.66 -12.32
CA SER A 131 -10.05 8.50 -12.57
C SER A 131 -10.96 8.55 -11.33
N GLY A 132 -10.41 8.74 -10.13
CA GLY A 132 -11.17 8.63 -8.88
C GLY A 132 -12.08 9.83 -8.59
N LEU A 133 -13.36 9.75 -8.97
CA LEU A 133 -14.40 10.76 -8.67
C LEU A 133 -14.87 10.74 -7.19
N GLU A 134 -14.78 9.61 -6.49
CA GLU A 134 -15.28 9.49 -5.11
C GLU A 134 -14.19 9.67 -4.04
N ARG A 135 -14.38 10.65 -3.15
CA ARG A 135 -13.39 11.02 -2.13
C ARG A 135 -13.20 10.00 -0.99
N LEU A 136 -14.00 8.94 -0.93
CA LEU A 136 -14.03 7.97 0.18
C LEU A 136 -13.71 6.51 -0.20
N LEU A 137 -13.58 6.18 -1.50
CA LEU A 137 -13.29 4.81 -1.96
C LEU A 137 -11.81 4.58 -2.29
N VAL A 138 -11.39 3.32 -2.25
CA VAL A 138 -10.08 2.86 -2.75
C VAL A 138 -10.11 2.79 -4.27
N GLY A 139 -9.03 3.19 -4.95
CA GLY A 139 -8.92 3.03 -6.40
C GLY A 139 -9.04 1.57 -6.84
N SER A 140 -9.71 1.32 -7.97
CA SER A 140 -9.94 -0.03 -8.51
C SER A 140 -8.65 -0.82 -8.75
N VAL A 141 -7.59 -0.14 -9.23
CA VAL A 141 -6.27 -0.75 -9.43
C VAL A 141 -5.68 -1.20 -8.10
N THR A 142 -5.61 -0.31 -7.10
CA THR A 142 -5.07 -0.61 -5.76
C THR A 142 -5.84 -1.76 -5.10
N ALA A 143 -7.18 -1.74 -5.15
CA ALA A 143 -8.00 -2.82 -4.60
C ALA A 143 -7.73 -4.17 -5.29
N ARG A 144 -7.62 -4.20 -6.62
CA ARG A 144 -7.30 -5.43 -7.37
C ARG A 144 -5.89 -5.94 -7.08
N VAL A 145 -4.88 -5.06 -7.04
CA VAL A 145 -3.51 -5.47 -6.71
C VAL A 145 -3.48 -6.08 -5.31
N ILE A 146 -4.07 -5.42 -4.31
CA ILE A 146 -4.15 -5.98 -2.96
C ILE A 146 -4.91 -7.31 -2.97
N GLY A 147 -6.03 -7.43 -3.69
CA GLY A 147 -6.81 -8.68 -3.73
C GLY A 147 -6.02 -9.89 -4.25
N HIS A 148 -5.05 -9.69 -5.14
CA HIS A 148 -4.39 -10.78 -5.88
C HIS A 148 -2.91 -10.98 -5.52
N THR A 149 -2.22 -9.98 -4.96
CA THR A 149 -0.80 -10.08 -4.60
C THR A 149 -0.57 -10.84 -3.29
N GLY A 150 0.53 -11.60 -3.24
CA GLY A 150 1.08 -12.17 -2.01
C GLY A 150 2.07 -11.25 -1.27
N VAL A 151 2.44 -10.11 -1.86
CA VAL A 151 3.39 -9.15 -1.30
C VAL A 151 2.67 -8.13 -0.40
N MET A 152 3.34 -7.62 0.63
CA MET A 152 2.82 -6.50 1.42
C MET A 152 2.56 -5.29 0.52
N VAL A 153 1.50 -4.53 0.82
CA VAL A 153 1.16 -3.32 0.05
C VAL A 153 1.07 -2.12 0.97
N LEU A 154 1.92 -1.13 0.75
CA LEU A 154 1.83 0.18 1.39
C LEU A 154 1.01 1.12 0.52
N VAL A 155 -0.18 1.50 1.01
CA VAL A 155 -1.05 2.46 0.34
C VAL A 155 -0.81 3.84 0.93
N VAL A 156 -0.39 4.80 0.10
CA VAL A 156 0.02 6.13 0.53
C VAL A 156 -0.96 7.18 0.03
N PRO A 157 -1.66 7.91 0.92
CA PRO A 157 -2.41 9.11 0.53
C PRO A 157 -1.49 10.22 0.01
N ARG A 158 -1.99 11.04 -0.91
CA ARG A 158 -1.23 12.10 -1.60
C ARG A 158 -0.34 12.95 -0.70
N ASN A 159 -0.90 13.47 0.40
CA ASN A 159 -0.23 14.43 1.29
C ASN A 159 0.32 13.75 2.56
N ALA A 160 0.23 12.43 2.65
CA ALA A 160 0.68 11.72 3.83
C ALA A 160 2.21 11.61 3.85
N VAL A 161 2.78 11.79 5.03
CA VAL A 161 4.19 11.55 5.31
C VAL A 161 4.29 10.21 6.03
N LEU A 162 5.20 9.35 5.57
CA LEU A 162 5.44 8.06 6.22
C LEU A 162 6.26 8.29 7.50
N GLY A 163 5.87 7.59 8.56
CA GLY A 163 6.59 7.59 9.83
C GLY A 163 6.21 6.38 10.66
N PHE A 164 7.03 6.08 11.66
CA PHE A 164 6.90 4.90 12.50
C PHE A 164 6.91 5.21 14.00
N ASP A 165 6.84 6.49 14.40
CA ASP A 165 6.87 6.90 15.81
C ASP A 165 5.56 6.52 16.53
N ARG A 166 4.43 6.63 15.82
CA ARG A 166 3.11 6.25 16.28
C ARG A 166 2.40 5.44 15.22
N MET A 167 2.09 4.19 15.54
CA MET A 167 1.43 3.26 14.62
C MET A 167 0.11 2.79 15.21
N LEU A 168 -0.83 2.41 14.35
CA LEU A 168 -2.10 1.80 14.75
C LEU A 168 -2.26 0.43 14.08
N LEU A 169 -2.28 -0.63 14.88
CA LEU A 169 -2.53 -1.99 14.45
C LEU A 169 -4.00 -2.36 14.66
N ALA A 170 -4.70 -2.72 13.59
CA ALA A 170 -6.05 -3.28 13.66
C ALA A 170 -6.00 -4.80 13.85
N TYR A 171 -6.58 -5.30 14.93
CA TYR A 171 -6.44 -6.69 15.36
C TYR A 171 -7.74 -7.31 15.83
N ASP A 172 -8.13 -8.43 15.21
CA ASP A 172 -9.37 -9.18 15.48
C ASP A 172 -9.11 -10.66 15.82
N GLY A 173 -7.84 -11.05 15.96
CA GLY A 173 -7.40 -12.43 16.21
C GLY A 173 -7.61 -13.38 15.03
N SER A 174 -7.88 -12.87 13.83
CA SER A 174 -7.83 -13.67 12.60
C SER A 174 -6.37 -13.90 12.17
N SER A 175 -6.14 -14.94 11.37
CA SER A 175 -4.80 -15.26 10.87
C SER A 175 -4.14 -14.10 10.09
N ALA A 176 -4.91 -13.20 9.46
CA ALA A 176 -4.30 -12.07 8.75
C ALA A 176 -3.95 -10.93 9.69
N SER A 177 -4.74 -10.73 10.74
CA SER A 177 -4.38 -9.74 11.75
C SER A 177 -3.25 -10.23 12.65
N GLU A 178 -3.08 -11.54 12.85
CA GLU A 178 -1.87 -12.13 13.44
C GLU A 178 -0.62 -11.88 12.60
N ALA A 179 -0.69 -12.10 11.27
CA ALA A 179 0.41 -11.76 10.37
C ALA A 179 0.73 -10.25 10.42
N ALA A 180 -0.30 -9.40 10.46
CA ALA A 180 -0.14 -7.96 10.62
C ALA A 180 0.49 -7.58 11.97
N ALA A 181 0.12 -8.26 13.05
CA ALA A 181 0.68 -8.06 14.38
C ALA A 181 2.16 -8.41 14.43
N GLU A 182 2.56 -9.53 13.83
CA GLU A 182 3.97 -9.95 13.74
C GLU A 182 4.83 -8.89 13.02
N VAL A 183 4.32 -8.35 11.90
CA VAL A 183 4.99 -7.27 11.17
C VAL A 183 5.02 -5.98 12.00
N ALA A 184 3.91 -5.59 12.61
CA ALA A 184 3.82 -4.37 13.41
C ALA A 184 4.78 -4.37 14.61
N LEU A 185 4.90 -5.51 15.30
CA LEU A 185 5.86 -5.68 16.40
C LEU A 185 7.30 -5.54 15.89
N LYS A 186 7.65 -6.17 14.76
CA LYS A 186 8.99 -6.03 14.15
C LYS A 186 9.33 -4.59 13.80
N ILE A 187 8.37 -3.86 13.20
CA ILE A 187 8.55 -2.44 12.89
C ILE A 187 8.80 -1.66 14.19
N ALA A 188 7.94 -1.82 15.20
CA ALA A 188 8.08 -1.11 16.47
C ALA A 188 9.41 -1.41 17.18
N GLN A 189 9.88 -2.67 17.14
CA GLN A 189 11.19 -3.03 17.68
C GLN A 189 12.35 -2.36 16.95
N GLN A 190 12.28 -2.26 15.62
CA GLN A 190 13.34 -1.65 14.82
C GLN A 190 13.35 -0.13 14.91
N THR A 191 12.18 0.50 14.96
CA THR A 191 12.06 1.96 14.93
C THR A 191 11.98 2.59 16.32
N GLY A 192 11.73 1.79 17.36
CA GLY A 192 11.47 2.29 18.72
C GLY A 192 10.12 3.00 18.86
N GLY A 193 9.24 2.85 17.87
CA GLY A 193 7.95 3.54 17.83
C GLY A 193 6.90 2.93 18.75
N GLN A 194 5.96 3.76 19.21
CA GLN A 194 4.81 3.33 19.98
C GLN A 194 3.77 2.66 19.08
N LEU A 195 3.30 1.48 19.49
CA LEU A 195 2.27 0.74 18.78
C LEU A 195 0.94 0.84 19.54
N ASN A 196 -0.09 1.37 18.87
CA ASN A 196 -1.46 1.38 19.38
C ASN A 196 -2.18 0.16 18.79
N LEU A 197 -2.69 -0.73 19.63
CA LEU A 197 -3.52 -1.86 19.24
C LEU A 197 -4.99 -1.48 19.33
N ILE A 198 -5.76 -1.69 18.27
CA ILE A 198 -7.22 -1.58 18.31
C ILE A 198 -7.88 -2.95 18.03
N THR A 199 -8.71 -3.39 18.97
CA THR A 199 -9.57 -4.58 18.82
C THR A 199 -11.01 -4.18 19.08
N VAL A 200 -11.81 -4.10 18.02
CA VAL A 200 -13.17 -3.56 18.09
C VAL A 200 -14.15 -4.64 18.50
N CYS A 201 -14.90 -4.40 19.57
CA CYS A 201 -15.99 -5.26 20.01
C CYS A 201 -17.21 -5.07 19.10
N HIS A 202 -17.75 -6.16 18.57
CA HIS A 202 -18.94 -6.18 17.71
C HIS A 202 -19.68 -7.52 17.90
N GLU A 203 -20.74 -7.76 17.12
CA GLU A 203 -21.62 -8.94 17.27
C GLU A 203 -20.84 -10.27 17.31
N ASP A 204 -19.89 -10.50 16.40
CA ASP A 204 -19.06 -11.72 16.36
C ASP A 204 -17.78 -11.69 17.21
N LEU A 205 -17.57 -10.62 17.98
CA LEU A 205 -16.40 -10.45 18.84
C LEU A 205 -16.80 -9.77 20.15
N GLU A 206 -17.20 -10.59 21.12
CA GLU A 206 -17.59 -10.14 22.45
C GLU A 206 -16.47 -9.42 23.20
N PRO A 207 -16.80 -8.52 24.15
CA PRO A 207 -15.82 -7.71 24.87
C PRO A 207 -14.79 -8.51 25.65
N ALA A 208 -15.19 -9.62 26.26
CA ALA A 208 -14.27 -10.48 27.01
C ALA A 208 -13.20 -11.09 26.07
N LYS A 209 -13.62 -11.54 24.89
CA LYS A 209 -12.72 -12.10 23.87
C LYS A 209 -11.83 -11.03 23.24
N ALA A 210 -12.38 -9.84 22.95
CA ALA A 210 -11.59 -8.70 22.47
C ALA A 210 -10.49 -8.30 23.46
N LYS A 211 -10.82 -8.22 24.76
CA LYS A 211 -9.85 -7.91 25.82
C LYS A 211 -8.81 -9.02 26.00
N ALA A 212 -9.20 -10.29 25.87
CA ALA A 212 -8.26 -11.41 25.92
C ALA A 212 -7.24 -11.32 24.77
N LEU A 213 -7.71 -11.14 23.53
CA LEU A 213 -6.85 -10.94 22.36
C LEU A 213 -5.87 -9.76 22.55
N ALA A 214 -6.37 -8.63 23.06
CA ALA A 214 -5.54 -7.46 23.31
C ALA A 214 -4.48 -7.70 24.41
N ARG A 215 -4.86 -8.40 25.49
CA ARG A 215 -3.94 -8.77 26.57
C ARG A 215 -2.85 -9.71 26.09
N ASP A 216 -3.21 -10.75 25.35
CA ASP A 216 -2.26 -11.78 24.89
C ASP A 216 -1.20 -11.15 23.95
N LEU A 217 -1.62 -10.23 23.07
CA LEU A 217 -0.69 -9.47 22.23
C LEU A 217 0.14 -8.44 23.02
N ALA A 218 -0.41 -7.85 24.09
CA ALA A 218 0.35 -6.97 24.99
C ALA A 218 1.43 -7.72 25.75
N GLU A 219 1.19 -8.96 26.16
CA GLU A 219 2.21 -9.81 26.79
C GLU A 219 3.35 -10.13 25.80
N GLU A 220 3.03 -10.42 24.55
CA GLU A 220 4.02 -10.64 23.49
C GLU A 220 4.82 -9.36 23.21
N ALA A 221 4.16 -8.21 23.07
CA ALA A 221 4.82 -6.92 22.90
C ALA A 221 5.80 -6.63 24.06
N ARG A 222 5.39 -6.91 25.30
CA ARG A 222 6.25 -6.75 26.48
C ARG A 222 7.48 -7.65 26.43
N ARG A 223 7.35 -8.92 26.02
CA ARG A 223 8.50 -9.83 25.81
C ARG A 223 9.47 -9.29 24.77
N ARG A 224 8.94 -8.62 23.76
CA ARG A 224 9.67 -7.98 22.65
C ARG A 224 10.19 -6.57 22.96
N GLN A 225 9.94 -6.05 24.17
CA GLN A 225 10.30 -4.68 24.59
C GLN A 225 9.66 -3.60 23.71
N VAL A 226 8.45 -3.85 23.22
CA VAL A 226 7.65 -2.88 22.45
C VAL A 226 6.66 -2.17 23.36
N GLU A 227 6.61 -0.84 23.25
CA GLU A 227 5.56 -0.04 23.89
C GLU A 227 4.22 -0.24 23.17
N LEU A 228 3.30 -0.96 23.81
CA LEU A 228 1.96 -1.23 23.27
C LEU A 228 0.85 -0.59 24.12
N ILE A 229 -0.01 0.21 23.48
CA ILE A 229 -1.24 0.74 24.08
C ILE A 229 -2.45 0.03 23.49
N THR A 230 -3.29 -0.57 24.33
CA THR A 230 -4.48 -1.32 23.87
C THR A 230 -5.76 -0.49 23.93
N LEU A 231 -6.57 -0.53 22.87
CA LEU A 231 -7.86 0.12 22.73
C LEU A 231 -8.92 -0.93 22.35
N THR A 232 -10.00 -1.04 23.12
CA THR A 232 -11.08 -2.00 22.85
C THR A 232 -12.46 -1.32 22.76
N PRO A 233 -12.71 -0.47 21.75
CA PRO A 233 -13.98 0.22 21.60
C PRO A 233 -15.09 -0.73 21.14
N HIS A 234 -16.34 -0.36 21.40
CA HIS A 234 -17.51 -1.02 20.82
C HIS A 234 -17.94 -0.32 19.53
N GLY A 235 -18.29 -1.08 18.50
CA GLY A 235 -18.87 -0.51 17.28
C GLY A 235 -18.54 -1.29 16.02
N ARG A 236 -18.57 -0.58 14.89
CA ARG A 236 -18.19 -1.15 13.58
C ARG A 236 -16.68 -1.06 13.39
N PRO A 237 -15.96 -2.16 13.09
CA PRO A 237 -14.51 -2.18 13.02
C PRO A 237 -13.90 -1.03 12.21
N GLU A 238 -14.39 -0.84 10.98
CA GLU A 238 -13.86 0.16 10.07
C GLU A 238 -14.08 1.60 10.58
N ARG A 239 -15.21 1.88 11.23
CA ARG A 239 -15.50 3.22 11.77
C ARG A 239 -14.62 3.51 12.98
N SER A 240 -14.54 2.57 13.92
CA SER A 240 -13.72 2.72 15.12
C SER A 240 -12.23 2.85 14.80
N ILE A 241 -11.73 2.12 13.78
CA ILE A 241 -10.33 2.27 13.33
C ILE A 241 -10.10 3.69 12.78
N ILE A 242 -11.00 4.20 11.93
CA ILE A 242 -10.87 5.54 11.34
C ILE A 242 -10.97 6.62 12.43
N GLU A 243 -11.93 6.50 13.36
CA GLU A 243 -12.10 7.43 14.49
C GLU A 243 -10.85 7.47 15.37
N VAL A 244 -10.29 6.31 15.72
CA VAL A 244 -9.04 6.24 16.48
C VAL A 244 -7.89 6.85 15.67
N ALA A 245 -7.81 6.62 14.37
CA ALA A 245 -6.77 7.21 13.52
C ALA A 245 -6.89 8.75 13.44
N ILE A 246 -8.10 9.30 13.45
CA ILE A 246 -8.31 10.76 13.49
C ILE A 246 -7.86 11.33 14.84
N HIS A 247 -8.16 10.66 15.95
CA HIS A 247 -7.85 11.19 17.29
C HIS A 247 -6.43 10.93 17.77
N ARG A 248 -5.81 9.81 17.37
CA ARG A 248 -4.45 9.43 17.79
C ARG A 248 -3.37 9.84 16.78
N GLU A 249 -3.79 10.26 15.58
CA GLU A 249 -2.92 10.70 14.49
C GLU A 249 -1.69 9.78 14.29
N PRO A 250 -1.91 8.47 14.05
CA PRO A 250 -0.82 7.57 13.75
C PRO A 250 -0.22 7.94 12.38
N GLN A 251 1.09 7.74 12.25
CA GLN A 251 1.82 7.92 10.99
C GLN A 251 1.72 6.69 10.09
N LEU A 252 1.18 5.58 10.60
CA LEU A 252 0.93 4.34 9.84
C LEU A 252 -0.22 3.54 10.48
N ILE A 253 -1.16 3.08 9.66
CA ILE A 253 -2.10 2.01 10.05
C ILE A 253 -1.60 0.69 9.49
N ILE A 254 -1.64 -0.37 10.29
CA ILE A 254 -1.22 -1.72 9.91
C ILE A 254 -2.42 -2.65 10.07
N LEU A 255 -2.75 -3.39 9.00
CA LEU A 255 -3.87 -4.33 9.00
C LEU A 255 -3.60 -5.52 8.08
N GLY A 256 -4.29 -6.63 8.33
CA GLY A 256 -4.35 -7.76 7.40
C GLY A 256 -5.49 -7.58 6.39
N SER A 257 -5.35 -8.13 5.17
CA SER A 257 -6.42 -8.04 4.15
C SER A 257 -7.39 -9.22 4.09
N HIS A 258 -7.30 -10.22 4.99
CA HIS A 258 -8.15 -11.41 4.96
C HIS A 258 -8.75 -11.73 6.34
N GLY A 259 -10.07 -11.87 6.43
CA GLY A 259 -10.77 -12.26 7.66
C GLY A 259 -11.10 -13.76 7.70
N ARG A 260 -11.87 -14.16 8.72
CA ARG A 260 -12.21 -15.55 9.10
C ARG A 260 -12.92 -16.41 8.04
N THR A 261 -13.23 -15.89 6.84
CA THR A 261 -14.16 -16.54 5.88
C THR A 261 -13.50 -17.31 4.73
N GLY A 262 -12.18 -17.42 4.65
CA GLY A 262 -11.49 -18.44 3.83
C GLY A 262 -11.83 -18.47 2.31
N LEU A 263 -12.52 -17.47 1.78
CA LEU A 263 -12.89 -17.41 0.37
C LEU A 263 -11.70 -16.94 -0.46
N LYS A 264 -11.32 -17.80 -1.41
CA LYS A 264 -10.23 -17.70 -2.37
C LYS A 264 -9.93 -16.25 -2.82
N ARG A 265 -8.71 -15.78 -2.52
CA ARG A 265 -7.77 -15.02 -3.38
C ARG A 265 -8.27 -13.85 -4.25
N LEU A 266 -9.45 -13.26 -3.97
CA LEU A 266 -10.10 -12.36 -4.94
C LEU A 266 -10.58 -11.00 -4.39
N LEU A 267 -10.70 -10.79 -3.07
CA LEU A 267 -11.33 -9.56 -2.56
C LEU A 267 -10.57 -8.92 -1.38
N LEU A 268 -10.35 -7.61 -1.50
CA LEU A 268 -9.92 -6.74 -0.40
C LEU A 268 -11.02 -6.79 0.68
N GLY A 269 -10.72 -7.33 1.87
CA GLY A 269 -11.72 -7.43 2.94
C GLY A 269 -12.40 -6.08 3.23
N SER A 270 -13.70 -6.09 3.52
CA SER A 270 -14.52 -4.85 3.60
C SER A 270 -14.01 -3.83 4.63
N VAL A 271 -13.45 -4.30 5.75
CA VAL A 271 -12.82 -3.42 6.75
C VAL A 271 -11.55 -2.77 6.18
N ALA A 272 -10.67 -3.55 5.56
CA ALA A 272 -9.45 -3.04 4.94
C ALA A 272 -9.76 -2.03 3.84
N GLU A 273 -10.74 -2.33 2.98
CA GLU A 273 -11.20 -1.42 1.92
C GLU A 273 -11.66 -0.08 2.49
N ARG A 274 -12.54 -0.09 3.49
CA ARG A 274 -13.04 1.17 4.08
C ARG A 274 -11.95 1.94 4.80
N VAL A 275 -11.05 1.27 5.52
CA VAL A 275 -9.92 1.91 6.20
C VAL A 275 -8.98 2.55 5.17
N ILE A 276 -8.54 1.84 4.13
CA ILE A 276 -7.68 2.40 3.09
C ILE A 276 -8.35 3.58 2.37
N GLY A 277 -9.66 3.50 2.15
CA GLY A 277 -10.42 4.56 1.49
C GLY A 277 -10.46 5.89 2.26
N GLN A 278 -10.37 5.83 3.59
CA GLN A 278 -10.64 6.97 4.49
C GLN A 278 -9.49 7.32 5.45
N ALA A 279 -8.45 6.49 5.57
CA ALA A 279 -7.34 6.73 6.46
C ALA A 279 -6.64 8.08 6.18
N PRO A 280 -6.32 8.86 7.23
CA PRO A 280 -5.61 10.13 7.08
C PRO A 280 -4.11 9.95 6.80
N CYS A 281 -3.59 8.74 7.02
CA CYS A 281 -2.18 8.38 6.93
C CYS A 281 -1.97 7.13 6.05
N PRO A 282 -0.72 6.74 5.76
CA PRO A 282 -0.41 5.53 5.01
C PRO A 282 -0.98 4.28 5.70
N VAL A 283 -1.35 3.29 4.89
CA VAL A 283 -1.87 2.00 5.36
C VAL A 283 -1.00 0.88 4.83
N LEU A 284 -0.35 0.14 5.72
CA LEU A 284 0.37 -1.09 5.41
C LEU A 284 -0.60 -2.27 5.49
N VAL A 285 -0.83 -2.88 4.34
CA VAL A 285 -1.64 -4.08 4.20
C VAL A 285 -0.72 -5.30 4.18
N VAL A 286 -0.75 -6.06 5.27
CA VAL A 286 0.07 -7.24 5.45
C VAL A 286 -0.61 -8.46 4.85
N LYS A 287 0.19 -9.30 4.20
CA LYS A 287 -0.23 -10.58 3.63
C LYS A 287 0.19 -11.72 4.53
N GLN A 288 -0.67 -12.72 4.64
CA GLN A 288 -0.27 -13.99 5.23
C GLN A 288 0.80 -14.60 4.33
N GLN A 289 1.96 -14.89 4.90
CA GLN A 289 2.95 -15.73 4.24
C GLN A 289 2.40 -17.17 4.23
N LYS A 290 2.39 -17.80 3.06
CA LYS A 290 2.08 -19.23 2.93
C LYS A 290 3.28 -20.07 3.35
#